data_AF-A0A1G1YG71-F1
#
_entry.id   AF-A0A1G1YG71-F1
#
_cell.length_a   1.000
_cell.length_b   1.000
_cell.length_c   1.000
_cell.angle_alpha   90.00
_cell.angle_beta   90.00
_cell.angle_gamma   90.00
#
_symmetry.space_group_name_H-M   'P 1'
#
loop_
_entity.id
_entity.type
_entity.pdbx_description
1 polymer ?
#
loop_
_entity_poly.entity_id
_entity_poly.type
_entity_poly.pdbx_seq_one_letter_code
_entity_poly.pdbx_strand_id
1 'polypeptide(L)'
;MKVNKKSVQHLLLGGLLTIGVVIGLAAGSYFFYFRHLTRLEIYARHHGEIQFIKKLSNVLFVPQLFTPEKLPRYDLIVKRQDLEFLNSNLPAGYVGALLSDQNRQSVPATFLSGSEVRKVEVRYRGDTDIHWRDPQKSWRVNFPVEEPFDGSSAINLIIPVDRGYLLESLNFYRAKKLGLLVPEIKFVNLFVNGARHGVYWQVEQWGPEFLARNGIATSTNLYGSAEFADLEGLPSGGFSTASAWRKYASKADGIDDYSDLQRLLDVINLPSDEALNEQIGTVIDFDNFYAWQINQYLTMSDHQSGINLRLYPDPTTGKFRFLPWDIMMGDPLPPYVEANYNQLITRILSNRAFLHERNLRLWQYVGDEATLADDLAYYDQLDGQTRGDFYKDSLKVESNLAYRRKIRTLRQQIVDRVKALRDNLNYANATFSNFQKIDDTHASFDLTTSGFSAIKLVGITIDTECDSRWTIARQPNGDDVVNLIPCSDETRLHNTDKLSFLVYSDKMVDGDFLRLASSTERFILTTNRTLSQQFLNDKQIKFTVINAVTGETVEPIFN
;
A
#
# COMPACT_ATOMS: atom_id res chain seq x y z
N MET A 1 -58.41 -30.95 -21.79
CA MET A 1 -58.12 -30.89 -20.34
C MET A 1 -57.68 -29.48 -19.96
N LYS A 2 -58.51 -28.72 -19.23
CA LYS A 2 -58.11 -27.42 -18.66
C LYS A 2 -57.30 -27.69 -17.38
N VAL A 3 -55.99 -27.52 -17.44
CA VAL A 3 -55.14 -27.59 -16.23
C VAL A 3 -55.50 -26.42 -15.32
N ASN A 4 -55.98 -26.74 -14.11
CA ASN A 4 -56.40 -25.75 -13.12
C ASN A 4 -55.16 -25.00 -12.59
N LYS A 5 -55.01 -23.72 -12.96
CA LYS A 5 -53.88 -22.87 -12.54
C LYS A 5 -53.68 -22.83 -11.02
N LYS A 6 -54.74 -22.97 -10.21
CA LYS A 6 -54.63 -23.02 -8.73
C LYS A 6 -53.94 -24.31 -8.23
N SER A 7 -54.18 -25.44 -8.89
CA SER A 7 -53.57 -26.73 -8.54
C SER A 7 -52.07 -26.73 -8.83
N VAL A 8 -51.64 -26.13 -9.95
CA VAL A 8 -50.22 -25.97 -10.30
C VAL A 8 -49.50 -25.03 -9.33
N GLN A 9 -50.16 -23.94 -8.92
CA GLN A 9 -49.61 -23.01 -7.91
C GLN A 9 -49.46 -23.65 -6.53
N HIS A 10 -50.41 -24.49 -6.09
CA HIS A 10 -50.30 -25.20 -4.80
C HIS A 10 -49.23 -26.30 -4.81
N LEU A 11 -49.04 -26.99 -5.95
CA LEU A 11 -47.95 -27.94 -6.15
C LEU A 11 -46.56 -27.26 -6.16
N LEU A 12 -46.44 -26.08 -6.78
CA LEU A 12 -45.21 -25.28 -6.75
C LEU A 12 -44.92 -24.73 -5.36
N LEU A 13 -45.93 -24.24 -4.63
CA LEU A 13 -45.78 -23.77 -3.25
C LEU A 13 -45.40 -24.91 -2.31
N GLY A 14 -46.05 -26.07 -2.43
CA GLY A 14 -45.73 -27.28 -1.66
C GLY A 14 -44.32 -27.79 -1.95
N GLY A 15 -43.90 -27.80 -3.23
CA GLY A 15 -42.54 -28.17 -3.61
C GLY A 15 -41.47 -27.23 -3.03
N LEU A 16 -41.71 -25.92 -3.08
CA LEU A 16 -40.81 -24.92 -2.46
C LEU A 16 -40.74 -25.05 -0.94
N LEU A 17 -41.86 -25.33 -0.28
CA LEU A 17 -41.89 -25.55 1.18
C LEU A 17 -41.12 -26.82 1.57
N THR A 18 -41.26 -27.88 0.76
CA THR A 18 -40.55 -29.15 0.99
C THR A 18 -39.05 -29.00 0.80
N ILE A 19 -38.62 -28.26 -0.23
CA ILE A 19 -37.20 -27.90 -0.44
C ILE A 19 -36.69 -27.07 0.75
N GLY A 20 -37.47 -26.11 1.22
CA GLY A 20 -37.13 -25.29 2.39
C GLY A 20 -36.92 -26.11 3.67
N VAL A 21 -37.80 -27.08 3.94
CA VAL A 21 -37.68 -27.99 5.09
C VAL A 21 -36.47 -28.91 4.96
N VAL A 22 -36.20 -29.46 3.77
CA VAL A 22 -35.02 -30.31 3.52
C VAL A 22 -33.72 -29.52 3.69
N ILE A 23 -33.66 -28.30 3.17
CA ILE A 23 -32.51 -27.39 3.36
C ILE A 23 -32.36 -27.05 4.85
N GLY A 24 -33.45 -26.77 5.56
CA GLY A 24 -33.44 -26.47 6.99
C GLY A 24 -32.94 -27.64 7.84
N LEU A 25 -33.39 -28.85 7.56
CA LEU A 25 -32.92 -30.07 8.23
C LEU A 25 -31.45 -30.37 7.89
N ALA A 26 -31.04 -30.23 6.63
CA ALA A 26 -29.65 -30.39 6.22
C ALA A 26 -28.73 -29.35 6.88
N ALA A 27 -29.16 -28.09 6.97
CA ALA A 27 -28.44 -27.03 7.66
C ALA A 27 -28.35 -27.28 9.18
N GLY A 28 -29.44 -27.78 9.79
CA GLY A 28 -29.45 -28.20 11.19
C GLY A 28 -28.50 -29.36 11.47
N SER A 29 -28.54 -30.42 10.67
CA SER A 29 -27.62 -31.56 10.78
C SER A 29 -26.17 -31.15 10.53
N TYR A 30 -25.91 -30.26 9.57
CA TYR A 30 -24.59 -29.67 9.32
C TYR A 30 -24.10 -28.90 10.56
N PHE A 31 -24.94 -28.06 11.15
CA PHE A 31 -24.61 -27.33 12.39
C PHE A 31 -24.26 -28.27 13.55
N PHE A 32 -25.05 -29.32 13.78
CA PHE A 32 -24.79 -30.27 14.87
C PHE A 32 -23.56 -31.16 14.66
N TYR A 33 -23.27 -31.55 13.41
CA TYR A 33 -22.07 -32.34 13.07
C TYR A 33 -20.78 -31.53 13.25
N PHE A 34 -20.84 -30.23 12.93
CA PHE A 34 -19.67 -29.35 12.94
C PHE A 34 -19.52 -28.49 14.20
N ARG A 35 -20.44 -28.53 15.17
CA ARG A 35 -20.41 -27.67 16.37
C ARG A 35 -19.15 -27.79 17.24
N HIS A 36 -18.44 -28.92 17.14
CA HIS A 36 -17.21 -29.21 17.90
C HIS A 36 -15.93 -28.99 17.10
N LEU A 37 -16.05 -28.63 15.82
CA LEU A 37 -14.92 -28.39 14.94
C LEU A 37 -14.79 -26.87 14.70
N THR A 38 -13.58 -26.37 14.76
CA THR A 38 -13.26 -25.00 14.35
C THR A 38 -13.51 -24.84 12.85
N ARG A 39 -13.77 -23.61 12.38
CA ARG A 39 -13.94 -23.31 10.94
C ARG A 39 -12.76 -23.83 10.10
N LEU A 40 -11.55 -23.78 10.66
CA LEU A 40 -10.32 -24.27 10.04
C LEU A 40 -10.32 -25.80 9.90
N GLU A 41 -10.72 -26.54 10.93
CA GLU A 41 -10.80 -28.01 10.87
C GLU A 41 -11.88 -28.49 9.89
N ILE A 42 -13.02 -27.78 9.83
CA ILE A 42 -14.08 -28.06 8.86
C ILE A 42 -13.54 -27.87 7.44
N TYR A 43 -12.86 -26.76 7.19
CA TYR A 43 -12.28 -26.45 5.89
C TYR A 43 -11.23 -27.48 5.48
N ALA A 44 -10.35 -27.89 6.41
CA ALA A 44 -9.33 -28.90 6.13
C ALA A 44 -9.91 -30.28 5.81
N ARG A 45 -10.98 -30.71 6.51
CA ARG A 45 -11.59 -32.04 6.33
C ARG A 45 -12.54 -32.12 5.13
N HIS A 46 -13.29 -31.06 4.85
CA HIS A 46 -14.33 -31.03 3.81
C HIS A 46 -14.01 -30.06 2.68
N HIS A 47 -12.72 -29.87 2.42
CA HIS A 47 -12.23 -28.91 1.46
C HIS A 47 -12.89 -29.09 0.08
N GLY A 48 -12.91 -30.32 -0.44
CA GLY A 48 -13.43 -30.63 -1.77
C GLY A 48 -14.93 -30.35 -1.92
N GLU A 49 -15.73 -30.73 -0.92
CA GLU A 49 -17.18 -30.51 -0.89
C GLU A 49 -17.50 -29.02 -0.80
N ILE A 50 -16.76 -28.27 0.03
CA ILE A 50 -16.91 -26.82 0.13
C ILE A 50 -16.59 -26.14 -1.20
N GLN A 51 -15.50 -26.54 -1.88
CA GLN A 51 -15.16 -25.99 -3.19
C GLN A 51 -16.21 -26.33 -4.24
N PHE A 52 -16.76 -27.54 -4.23
CA PHE A 52 -17.84 -27.94 -5.13
C PHE A 52 -19.09 -27.06 -4.94
N ILE A 53 -19.56 -26.91 -3.71
CA ILE A 53 -20.75 -26.11 -3.39
C ILE A 53 -20.55 -24.64 -3.78
N LYS A 54 -19.37 -24.06 -3.50
CA LYS A 54 -19.03 -22.69 -3.92
C LYS A 54 -19.20 -22.51 -5.43
N LYS A 55 -18.78 -23.49 -6.22
CA LYS A 55 -18.74 -23.44 -7.70
C LYS A 55 -20.10 -23.71 -8.38
N LEU A 56 -21.16 -24.08 -7.67
CA LEU A 56 -22.50 -24.26 -8.26
C LEU A 56 -23.00 -23.01 -9.01
N SER A 57 -22.67 -21.83 -8.50
CA SER A 57 -23.02 -20.55 -9.13
C SER A 57 -22.35 -20.32 -10.50
N ASN A 58 -21.35 -21.11 -10.88
CA ASN A 58 -20.68 -20.99 -12.18
C ASN A 58 -21.59 -21.36 -13.36
N VAL A 59 -22.69 -22.10 -13.12
CA VAL A 59 -23.69 -22.41 -14.17
C VAL A 59 -24.25 -21.14 -14.83
N LEU A 60 -24.34 -20.03 -14.07
CA LEU A 60 -24.79 -18.72 -14.56
C LEU A 60 -23.82 -18.11 -15.59
N PHE A 61 -22.60 -18.63 -15.69
CA PHE A 61 -21.53 -18.12 -16.54
C PHE A 61 -21.21 -19.06 -17.71
N VAL A 62 -21.98 -20.13 -17.92
CA VAL A 62 -21.80 -21.05 -19.06
C VAL A 62 -21.73 -20.34 -20.42
N PRO A 63 -22.55 -19.30 -20.72
CA PRO A 63 -22.41 -18.56 -21.97
C PRO A 63 -21.02 -17.94 -22.18
N GLN A 64 -20.32 -17.59 -21.09
CA GLN A 64 -18.99 -16.98 -21.15
C GLN A 64 -17.91 -17.95 -21.60
N LEU A 65 -18.14 -19.26 -21.46
CA LEU A 65 -17.21 -20.30 -21.91
C LEU A 65 -17.00 -20.30 -23.42
N PHE A 66 -17.98 -19.78 -24.18
CA PHE A 66 -17.95 -19.70 -25.64
C PHE A 66 -17.35 -18.40 -26.19
N THR A 67 -16.94 -17.47 -25.31
CA THR A 67 -16.24 -16.25 -25.75
C THR A 67 -14.82 -16.59 -26.22
N PRO A 68 -14.20 -15.80 -27.11
CA PRO A 68 -12.78 -15.95 -27.43
C PRO A 68 -11.90 -15.72 -26.21
N GLU A 69 -10.75 -16.41 -26.14
CA GLU A 69 -9.70 -16.11 -25.17
C GLU A 69 -8.90 -14.91 -25.65
N LYS A 70 -8.59 -13.98 -24.73
CA LYS A 70 -7.85 -12.75 -25.06
C LYS A 70 -6.41 -12.78 -24.55
N LEU A 71 -6.16 -13.57 -23.50
CA LEU A 71 -4.85 -13.64 -22.87
C LEU A 71 -3.90 -14.57 -23.65
N PRO A 72 -2.59 -14.25 -23.68
CA PRO A 72 -1.58 -15.15 -24.21
C PRO A 72 -1.66 -16.54 -23.57
N ARG A 73 -1.46 -17.58 -24.37
CA ARG A 73 -1.43 -18.96 -23.93
C ARG A 73 0.02 -19.41 -23.72
N TYR A 74 0.27 -20.01 -22.57
CA TYR A 74 1.48 -20.78 -22.30
C TYR A 74 1.14 -22.23 -22.02
N ASP A 75 1.97 -23.14 -22.55
CA ASP A 75 1.89 -24.57 -22.25
C ASP A 75 3.14 -25.02 -21.51
N LEU A 76 2.96 -25.73 -20.41
CA LEU A 76 3.99 -26.49 -19.71
C LEU A 76 3.77 -27.97 -19.93
N ILE A 77 4.72 -28.64 -20.57
CA ILE A 77 4.74 -30.09 -20.72
C ILE A 77 5.70 -30.66 -19.67
N VAL A 78 5.14 -31.30 -18.65
CA VAL A 78 5.86 -31.86 -17.50
C VAL A 78 5.61 -33.37 -17.49
N LYS A 79 6.67 -34.19 -17.33
CA LYS A 79 6.47 -35.64 -17.25
C LYS A 79 5.59 -35.97 -16.05
N ARG A 80 4.72 -36.98 -16.20
CA ARG A 80 3.78 -37.38 -15.15
C ARG A 80 4.48 -37.68 -13.82
N GLN A 81 5.56 -38.45 -13.84
CA GLN A 81 6.35 -38.78 -12.66
C GLN A 81 6.93 -37.54 -11.95
N ASP A 82 7.33 -36.52 -12.72
CA ASP A 82 7.92 -35.29 -12.20
C ASP A 82 6.84 -34.41 -11.55
N LEU A 83 5.63 -34.39 -12.14
CA LEU A 83 4.48 -33.73 -11.54
C LEU A 83 4.00 -34.45 -10.26
N GLU A 84 4.01 -35.79 -10.24
CA GLU A 84 3.73 -36.59 -9.05
C GLU A 84 4.77 -36.30 -7.95
N PHE A 85 6.05 -36.22 -8.30
CA PHE A 85 7.12 -35.80 -7.40
C PHE A 85 6.85 -34.41 -6.81
N LEU A 86 6.62 -33.39 -7.65
CA LEU A 86 6.32 -32.03 -7.19
C LEU A 86 5.15 -31.98 -6.19
N ASN A 87 4.08 -32.74 -6.45
CA ASN A 87 2.92 -32.81 -5.56
C ASN A 87 3.24 -33.54 -4.25
N SER A 88 4.02 -34.62 -4.30
CA SER A 88 4.42 -35.39 -3.11
C SER A 88 5.44 -34.64 -2.24
N ASN A 89 6.19 -33.70 -2.83
CA ASN A 89 7.20 -32.91 -2.14
C ASN A 89 6.64 -31.66 -1.44
N LEU A 90 5.33 -31.41 -1.52
CA LEU A 90 4.68 -30.33 -0.79
C LEU A 90 4.63 -30.64 0.72
N PRO A 91 4.64 -29.61 1.59
CA PRO A 91 4.54 -29.81 3.03
C PRO A 91 3.31 -30.63 3.44
N ALA A 92 3.47 -31.47 4.47
CA ALA A 92 2.38 -32.24 5.05
C ALA A 92 1.47 -31.32 5.88
N GLY A 93 0.19 -31.25 5.50
CA GLY A 93 -0.77 -30.33 6.12
C GLY A 93 -0.65 -28.91 5.55
N TYR A 94 -1.81 -28.28 5.32
CA TYR A 94 -1.86 -26.97 4.65
C TYR A 94 -1.91 -25.80 5.63
N VAL A 95 -2.41 -26.00 6.84
CA VAL A 95 -2.68 -24.90 7.77
C VAL A 95 -1.38 -24.44 8.43
N GLY A 96 -0.94 -23.22 8.11
CA GLY A 96 0.26 -22.61 8.69
C GLY A 96 1.58 -23.18 8.20
N ALA A 97 1.56 -24.06 7.19
CA ALA A 97 2.77 -24.63 6.61
C ALA A 97 3.43 -23.64 5.64
N LEU A 98 4.76 -23.55 5.71
CA LEU A 98 5.58 -22.78 4.79
C LEU A 98 6.27 -23.69 3.77
N LEU A 99 6.40 -23.24 2.53
CA LEU A 99 7.15 -23.93 1.49
C LEU A 99 8.65 -23.67 1.66
N SER A 100 9.32 -24.54 2.42
CA SER A 100 10.76 -24.46 2.68
C SER A 100 11.62 -24.75 1.44
N ASP A 101 12.92 -24.44 1.50
CA ASP A 101 13.85 -24.73 0.42
C ASP A 101 13.98 -26.22 0.09
N GLN A 102 13.76 -27.10 1.07
CA GLN A 102 13.68 -28.55 0.82
C GLN A 102 12.50 -28.92 -0.08
N ASN A 103 11.39 -28.16 0.01
CA ASN A 103 10.20 -28.38 -0.81
C ASN A 103 10.31 -27.73 -2.20
N ARG A 104 11.13 -26.67 -2.34
CA ARG A 104 11.28 -25.86 -3.57
C ARG A 104 12.18 -26.54 -4.62
N GLN A 105 11.89 -27.80 -4.96
CA GLN A 105 12.63 -28.59 -5.93
C GLN A 105 12.13 -28.35 -7.37
N SER A 106 13.06 -28.27 -8.31
CA SER A 106 12.79 -28.11 -9.74
C SER A 106 12.75 -29.45 -10.45
N VAL A 107 11.93 -29.52 -11.51
CA VAL A 107 11.91 -30.64 -12.45
C VAL A 107 11.98 -30.15 -13.89
N PRO A 108 12.53 -30.94 -14.83
CA PRO A 108 12.56 -30.58 -16.24
C PRO A 108 11.16 -30.49 -16.85
N ALA A 109 10.96 -29.51 -17.74
CA ALA A 109 9.74 -29.35 -18.53
C ALA A 109 10.03 -28.75 -19.90
N THR A 110 9.01 -28.74 -20.77
CA THR A 110 9.02 -27.96 -22.01
C THR A 110 8.01 -26.82 -21.90
N PHE A 111 8.46 -25.60 -22.13
CA PHE A 111 7.62 -24.40 -22.15
C PHE A 111 7.34 -23.99 -23.59
N LEU A 112 6.07 -23.74 -23.91
CA LEU A 112 5.65 -23.22 -25.20
C LEU A 112 4.94 -21.88 -25.01
N SER A 113 5.33 -20.90 -25.84
CA SER A 113 4.69 -19.59 -25.94
C SER A 113 4.56 -19.22 -27.41
N GLY A 114 3.32 -19.26 -27.94
CA GLY A 114 3.10 -19.11 -29.38
C GLY A 114 3.79 -20.21 -30.17
N SER A 115 4.75 -19.84 -31.02
CA SER A 115 5.54 -20.79 -31.83
C SER A 115 6.87 -21.20 -31.19
N GLU A 116 7.23 -20.57 -30.08
CA GLU A 116 8.52 -20.81 -29.43
C GLU A 116 8.43 -21.98 -28.46
N VAL A 117 9.43 -22.86 -28.50
CA VAL A 117 9.54 -24.03 -27.64
C VAL A 117 10.89 -23.98 -26.93
N ARG A 118 10.87 -24.07 -25.60
CA ARG A 118 12.08 -24.02 -24.76
C ARG A 118 12.12 -25.19 -23.78
N LYS A 119 13.30 -25.73 -23.54
CA LYS A 119 13.54 -26.62 -22.39
C LYS A 119 13.73 -25.73 -21.16
N VAL A 120 13.00 -26.05 -20.10
CA VAL A 120 12.97 -25.23 -18.89
C VAL A 120 13.02 -26.13 -17.67
N GLU A 121 13.25 -25.54 -16.52
CA GLU A 121 12.96 -26.16 -15.23
C GLU A 121 11.76 -25.47 -14.59
N VAL A 122 10.89 -26.25 -13.95
CA VAL A 122 9.71 -25.73 -13.26
C VAL A 122 9.64 -26.23 -11.84
N ARG A 123 9.09 -25.39 -10.97
CA ARG A 123 8.77 -25.75 -9.58
C ARG A 123 7.56 -24.99 -9.08
N TYR A 124 6.95 -25.50 -8.01
CA TYR A 124 6.02 -24.69 -7.22
C TYR A 124 6.75 -23.56 -6.49
N ARG A 125 6.04 -22.45 -6.25
CA ARG A 125 6.56 -21.25 -5.57
C ARG A 125 5.55 -20.63 -4.62
N GLY A 126 6.03 -19.69 -3.81
CA GLY A 126 5.26 -18.97 -2.82
C GLY A 126 5.39 -19.60 -1.43
N ASP A 127 5.33 -18.79 -0.39
CA ASP A 127 5.71 -19.21 0.96
C ASP A 127 4.55 -19.89 1.66
N THR A 128 3.36 -19.29 1.56
CA THR A 128 2.15 -19.76 2.23
C THR A 128 1.35 -20.75 1.38
N ASP A 129 0.48 -21.51 2.04
CA ASP A 129 -0.33 -22.58 1.46
C ASP A 129 -1.26 -22.11 0.34
N ILE A 130 -1.65 -20.84 0.29
CA ILE A 130 -2.52 -20.31 -0.77
C ILE A 130 -1.97 -20.63 -2.17
N HIS A 131 -0.65 -20.63 -2.34
CA HIS A 131 0.00 -20.87 -3.61
C HIS A 131 0.01 -22.32 -4.05
N TRP A 132 -0.13 -23.28 -3.12
CA TRP A 132 0.14 -24.68 -3.40
C TRP A 132 -0.84 -25.68 -2.77
N ARG A 133 -1.83 -25.24 -1.99
CA ARG A 133 -2.90 -26.09 -1.42
C ARG A 133 -3.91 -26.50 -2.48
N ASP A 134 -4.44 -25.53 -3.21
CA ASP A 134 -5.54 -25.71 -4.15
C ASP A 134 -5.06 -26.23 -5.53
N PRO A 135 -5.90 -26.87 -6.37
CA PRO A 135 -5.46 -27.44 -7.65
C PRO A 135 -4.72 -26.46 -8.58
N GLN A 136 -5.09 -25.18 -8.53
CA GLN A 136 -4.36 -24.12 -9.21
C GLN A 136 -3.15 -23.72 -8.35
N LYS A 137 -1.95 -24.16 -8.76
CA LYS A 137 -0.68 -23.91 -8.06
C LYS A 137 0.07 -22.73 -8.67
N SER A 138 0.84 -21.97 -7.90
CA SER A 138 1.78 -20.97 -8.43
C SER A 138 3.09 -21.61 -8.87
N TRP A 139 3.64 -21.18 -10.00
CA TRP A 139 4.82 -21.77 -10.63
C TRP A 139 5.96 -20.77 -10.76
N ARG A 140 7.20 -21.26 -10.63
CA ARG A 140 8.38 -20.61 -11.19
C ARG A 140 8.82 -21.42 -12.41
N VAL A 141 9.11 -20.72 -13.50
CA VAL A 141 9.68 -21.28 -14.73
C VAL A 141 11.06 -20.67 -14.89
N ASN A 142 12.10 -21.50 -14.82
CA ASN A 142 13.49 -21.10 -15.03
C ASN A 142 13.90 -21.48 -16.45
N PHE A 143 14.42 -20.51 -17.19
CA PHE A 143 14.97 -20.65 -18.52
C PHE A 143 16.50 -20.77 -18.43
N PRO A 144 17.14 -21.46 -19.38
CA PRO A 144 18.59 -21.38 -19.53
C PRO A 144 19.03 -19.92 -19.68
N VAL A 145 20.15 -19.55 -19.07
CA VAL A 145 20.66 -18.16 -19.09
C VAL A 145 20.98 -17.71 -20.52
N GLU A 146 21.37 -18.64 -21.38
CA GLU A 146 21.69 -18.43 -22.78
C GLU A 146 20.43 -18.27 -23.66
N GLU A 147 19.27 -18.70 -23.18
CA GLU A 147 17.99 -18.67 -23.90
C GLU A 147 16.86 -18.05 -23.03
N PRO A 148 17.02 -16.78 -22.58
CA PRO A 148 16.03 -16.14 -21.73
C PRO A 148 14.70 -15.96 -22.46
N PHE A 149 13.60 -15.91 -21.70
CA PHE A 149 12.27 -15.63 -22.22
C PHE A 149 11.88 -14.19 -21.94
N ASP A 150 11.56 -13.43 -23.00
CA ASP A 150 11.30 -11.99 -22.93
C ASP A 150 12.38 -11.21 -22.17
N GLY A 151 13.65 -11.63 -22.34
CA GLY A 151 14.80 -11.03 -21.67
C GLY A 151 14.99 -11.43 -20.21
N SER A 152 14.24 -12.41 -19.69
CA SER A 152 14.36 -12.91 -18.31
C SER A 152 14.74 -14.39 -18.25
N SER A 153 15.69 -14.75 -17.39
CA SER A 153 16.07 -16.14 -17.11
C SER A 153 15.06 -16.85 -16.20
N ALA A 154 14.10 -16.14 -15.59
CA ALA A 154 13.01 -16.77 -14.87
C ALA A 154 11.75 -15.90 -14.84
N ILE A 155 10.59 -16.54 -14.97
CA ILE A 155 9.29 -15.91 -14.73
C ILE A 155 8.55 -16.63 -13.61
N ASN A 156 7.64 -15.90 -12.99
CA ASN A 156 6.76 -16.44 -11.98
C ASN A 156 5.33 -16.34 -12.46
N LEU A 157 4.61 -17.46 -12.44
CA LEU A 157 3.20 -17.56 -12.73
C LEU A 157 2.47 -17.65 -11.39
N ILE A 158 1.99 -16.51 -10.90
CA ILE A 158 1.34 -16.41 -9.59
C ILE A 158 -0.17 -16.50 -9.76
N ILE A 159 -0.84 -17.24 -8.88
CA ILE A 159 -2.30 -17.31 -8.89
C ILE A 159 -2.90 -15.90 -8.67
N PRO A 160 -3.88 -15.46 -9.47
CA PRO A 160 -4.35 -14.08 -9.39
C PRO A 160 -5.00 -13.71 -8.06
N VAL A 161 -5.64 -14.67 -7.37
CA VAL A 161 -6.31 -14.41 -6.08
C VAL A 161 -5.36 -13.84 -5.02
N ASP A 162 -4.11 -14.26 -5.06
CA ASP A 162 -3.04 -13.85 -4.15
C ASP A 162 -2.59 -12.41 -4.43
N ARG A 163 -2.65 -11.96 -5.69
CA ARG A 163 -2.35 -10.58 -6.12
C ARG A 163 -3.55 -9.63 -6.10
N GLY A 164 -4.61 -10.00 -5.38
CA GLY A 164 -5.87 -9.25 -5.38
C GLY A 164 -6.51 -9.15 -6.77
N TYR A 165 -6.31 -10.18 -7.60
CA TYR A 165 -6.60 -10.20 -9.03
C TYR A 165 -5.95 -9.04 -9.77
N LEU A 166 -6.69 -7.96 -9.98
CA LEU A 166 -6.28 -6.81 -10.78
C LEU A 166 -5.54 -5.77 -9.94
N LEU A 167 -5.63 -5.88 -8.61
CA LEU A 167 -5.14 -4.87 -7.68
C LEU A 167 -3.64 -4.63 -7.79
N GLU A 168 -2.82 -5.68 -7.74
CA GLU A 168 -1.36 -5.52 -7.84
C GLU A 168 -0.97 -4.85 -9.17
N SER A 169 -1.67 -5.21 -10.25
CA SER A 169 -1.43 -4.61 -11.57
C SER A 169 -1.77 -3.12 -11.61
N LEU A 170 -2.82 -2.69 -10.87
CA LEU A 170 -3.12 -1.28 -10.68
C LEU A 170 -2.04 -0.60 -9.83
N ASN A 171 -1.56 -1.25 -8.77
CA ASN A 171 -0.54 -0.65 -7.91
C ASN A 171 0.81 -0.52 -8.63
N PHE A 172 1.15 -1.42 -9.55
CA PHE A 172 2.29 -1.26 -10.45
C PHE A 172 2.08 -0.13 -11.46
N TYR A 173 0.85 0.04 -11.97
CA TYR A 173 0.51 1.20 -12.82
C TYR A 173 0.70 2.54 -12.07
N ARG A 174 0.20 2.62 -10.83
CA ARG A 174 0.39 3.78 -9.93
C ARG A 174 1.86 4.03 -9.61
N ALA A 175 2.62 2.97 -9.33
CA ALA A 175 4.06 3.05 -9.09
C ALA A 175 4.80 3.64 -10.30
N LYS A 176 4.49 3.21 -11.53
CA LYS A 176 5.06 3.79 -12.75
C LYS A 176 4.72 5.28 -12.88
N LYS A 177 3.48 5.69 -12.60
CA LYS A 177 3.07 7.12 -12.57
C LYS A 177 3.87 7.95 -11.56
N LEU A 178 4.26 7.34 -10.45
CA LEU A 178 5.09 7.95 -9.40
C LEU A 178 6.60 7.87 -9.70
N GLY A 179 7.01 7.37 -10.87
CA GLY A 179 8.42 7.26 -11.28
C GLY A 179 9.18 6.09 -10.65
N LEU A 180 8.49 5.10 -10.08
CA LEU A 180 9.10 3.91 -9.53
C LEU A 180 9.33 2.84 -10.60
N LEU A 181 10.42 2.10 -10.45
CA LEU A 181 10.69 0.93 -11.29
C LEU A 181 9.90 -0.26 -10.74
N VAL A 182 9.21 -0.98 -11.62
CA VAL A 182 8.45 -2.18 -11.25
C VAL A 182 8.77 -3.33 -12.20
N PRO A 183 8.62 -4.58 -11.74
CA PRO A 183 8.73 -5.74 -12.61
C PRO A 183 7.77 -5.71 -13.80
N GLU A 184 8.17 -6.26 -14.95
CA GLU A 184 7.23 -6.52 -16.04
C GLU A 184 6.22 -7.59 -15.68
N ILE A 185 4.95 -7.32 -16.03
CA ILE A 185 3.81 -8.15 -15.67
C ILE A 185 2.90 -8.39 -16.87
N LYS A 186 2.22 -9.53 -16.89
CA LYS A 186 1.10 -9.80 -17.80
C LYS A 186 0.18 -10.89 -17.25
N PHE A 187 -1.08 -10.86 -17.66
CA PHE A 187 -1.98 -11.99 -17.44
C PHE A 187 -1.86 -13.00 -18.58
N VAL A 188 -1.81 -14.29 -18.24
CA VAL A 188 -1.66 -15.38 -19.21
C VAL A 188 -2.60 -16.54 -18.87
N ASN A 189 -3.01 -17.30 -19.89
CA ASN A 189 -3.66 -18.58 -19.72
C ASN A 189 -2.60 -19.69 -19.67
N LEU A 190 -2.47 -20.37 -18.54
CA LEU A 190 -1.58 -21.52 -18.40
C LEU A 190 -2.32 -22.81 -18.74
N PHE A 191 -1.65 -23.66 -19.50
CA PHE A 191 -2.00 -25.05 -19.72
C PHE A 191 -0.85 -25.92 -19.21
N VAL A 192 -1.17 -27.03 -18.52
CA VAL A 192 -0.18 -28.02 -18.11
C VAL A 192 -0.61 -29.36 -18.68
N ASN A 193 0.27 -30.00 -19.45
CA ASN A 193 0.00 -31.27 -20.15
C ASN A 193 -1.31 -31.23 -20.97
N GLY A 194 -1.59 -30.12 -21.64
CA GLY A 194 -2.77 -29.91 -22.48
C GLY A 194 -4.07 -29.58 -21.72
N ALA A 195 -4.07 -29.65 -20.39
CA ALA A 195 -5.20 -29.25 -19.55
C ALA A 195 -5.10 -27.77 -19.17
N ARG A 196 -6.20 -27.02 -19.26
CA ARG A 196 -6.23 -25.62 -18.82
C ARG A 196 -6.08 -25.54 -17.30
N HIS A 197 -5.04 -24.85 -16.85
CA HIS A 197 -4.79 -24.58 -15.43
C HIS A 197 -5.32 -23.23 -14.97
N GLY A 198 -5.67 -22.34 -15.89
CA GLY A 198 -6.39 -21.10 -15.58
C GLY A 198 -5.60 -19.84 -15.91
N VAL A 199 -6.04 -18.72 -15.35
CA VAL A 199 -5.39 -17.42 -15.53
C VAL A 199 -4.31 -17.25 -14.48
N TYR A 200 -3.15 -16.74 -14.89
CA TYR A 200 -2.01 -16.45 -14.01
C TYR A 200 -1.54 -15.01 -14.18
N TRP A 201 -1.10 -14.41 -13.08
CA TRP A 201 -0.35 -13.17 -13.09
C TRP A 201 1.13 -13.51 -13.28
N GLN A 202 1.61 -13.39 -14.51
CA GLN A 202 3.02 -13.51 -14.81
C GLN A 202 3.75 -12.26 -14.32
N VAL A 203 4.88 -12.48 -13.65
CA VAL A 203 5.84 -11.42 -13.33
C VAL A 203 7.27 -11.89 -13.61
N GLU A 204 8.11 -11.00 -14.13
CA GLU A 204 9.55 -11.28 -14.24
C GLU A 204 10.16 -11.54 -12.85
N GLN A 205 11.22 -12.36 -12.82
CA GLN A 205 11.96 -12.61 -11.59
C GLN A 205 12.93 -11.46 -11.30
N TRP A 206 13.02 -11.06 -10.03
CA TRP A 206 14.09 -10.17 -9.56
C TRP A 206 15.46 -10.79 -9.85
N GLY A 207 16.33 -10.02 -10.50
CA GLY A 207 17.65 -10.48 -10.92
C GLY A 207 18.39 -9.44 -11.76
N PRO A 208 19.59 -9.77 -12.26
CA PRO A 208 20.38 -8.91 -13.13
C PRO A 208 19.62 -8.40 -14.37
N GLU A 209 18.70 -9.18 -14.90
CA GLU A 209 17.89 -8.84 -16.07
C GLU A 209 16.92 -7.69 -15.79
N PHE A 210 16.35 -7.63 -14.59
CA PHE A 210 15.55 -6.49 -14.14
C PHE A 210 16.39 -5.21 -14.15
N LEU A 211 17.63 -5.28 -13.65
CA LEU A 211 18.55 -4.14 -13.62
C LEU A 211 18.87 -3.69 -15.04
N ALA A 212 19.29 -4.61 -15.91
CA ALA A 212 19.65 -4.32 -17.30
C ALA A 212 18.51 -3.66 -18.08
N ARG A 213 17.28 -4.18 -17.94
CA ARG A 213 16.08 -3.64 -18.60
C ARG A 213 15.80 -2.19 -18.20
N ASN A 214 16.16 -1.81 -16.98
CA ASN A 214 16.00 -0.46 -16.45
C ASN A 214 17.26 0.40 -16.60
N GLY A 215 18.24 -0.03 -17.41
CA GLY A 215 19.47 0.73 -17.65
C GLY A 215 20.43 0.77 -16.46
N ILE A 216 20.26 -0.12 -15.48
CA ILE A 216 21.11 -0.25 -14.31
C ILE A 216 22.15 -1.35 -14.58
N ALA A 217 23.40 -1.14 -14.14
CA ALA A 217 24.44 -2.14 -14.28
C ALA A 217 24.03 -3.46 -13.61
N THR A 218 24.22 -4.59 -14.31
CA THR A 218 23.91 -5.93 -13.79
C THR A 218 24.76 -6.33 -12.59
N SER A 219 25.89 -5.64 -12.39
CA SER A 219 26.76 -5.74 -11.22
C SER A 219 26.26 -4.92 -10.02
N THR A 220 25.08 -4.32 -10.07
CA THR A 220 24.50 -3.62 -8.91
C THR A 220 23.86 -4.63 -7.96
N ASN A 221 24.11 -4.49 -6.66
CA ASN A 221 23.44 -5.28 -5.64
C ASN A 221 21.93 -5.01 -5.65
N LEU A 222 21.11 -6.06 -5.73
CA LEU A 222 19.66 -5.95 -5.61
C LEU A 222 19.20 -6.69 -4.37
N TYR A 223 18.72 -5.96 -3.37
CA TYR A 223 18.37 -6.50 -2.07
C TYR A 223 16.88 -6.77 -1.92
N GLY A 224 16.56 -7.75 -1.10
CA GLY A 224 15.27 -7.82 -0.42
C GLY A 224 15.39 -8.46 0.95
N SER A 225 14.35 -8.30 1.75
CA SER A 225 14.29 -8.95 3.06
C SER A 225 14.49 -10.47 2.90
N ALA A 226 15.14 -11.06 3.89
CA ALA A 226 15.25 -12.49 4.05
C ALA A 226 13.86 -13.15 4.19
N GLU A 227 13.82 -14.47 4.11
CA GLU A 227 12.57 -15.22 4.20
C GLU A 227 11.97 -15.09 5.61
N PHE A 228 10.67 -15.31 5.74
CA PHE A 228 9.95 -15.16 7.02
C PHE A 228 10.63 -15.92 8.19
N ALA A 229 11.08 -17.16 7.93
CA ALA A 229 11.74 -18.00 8.92
C ALA A 229 13.09 -17.44 9.40
N ASP A 230 13.80 -16.69 8.56
CA ASP A 230 15.10 -16.09 8.89
C ASP A 230 14.95 -14.74 9.62
N LEU A 231 13.75 -14.17 9.58
CA LEU A 231 13.40 -12.91 10.25
C LEU A 231 12.78 -13.13 11.63
N GLU A 232 12.33 -14.34 11.94
CA GLU A 232 11.73 -14.68 13.23
C GLU A 232 12.73 -14.46 14.37
N GLY A 233 12.43 -13.53 15.27
CA GLY A 233 13.28 -13.16 16.40
C GLY A 233 14.26 -12.00 16.15
N LEU A 234 14.31 -11.44 14.95
CA LEU A 234 15.13 -10.26 14.67
C LEU A 234 14.39 -8.96 15.03
N PRO A 235 15.01 -8.05 15.82
CA PRO A 235 14.41 -6.74 16.07
C PRO A 235 14.34 -5.90 14.79
N SER A 236 13.32 -5.04 14.71
CA SER A 236 13.22 -3.95 13.74
C SER A 236 13.03 -4.31 12.27
N GLY A 237 12.42 -5.46 11.96
CA GLY A 237 12.02 -5.78 10.57
C GLY A 237 13.20 -5.91 9.59
N GLY A 238 14.37 -6.33 10.09
CA GLY A 238 15.56 -6.60 9.30
C GLY A 238 16.56 -5.45 9.17
N PHE A 239 16.29 -4.27 9.73
CA PHE A 239 17.23 -3.14 9.71
C PHE A 239 18.31 -3.17 10.80
N SER A 240 18.38 -4.24 11.57
CA SER A 240 19.38 -4.44 12.63
C SER A 240 20.67 -5.12 12.14
N THR A 241 20.63 -5.84 11.01
CA THR A 241 21.77 -6.63 10.52
C THR A 241 21.66 -6.93 9.03
N ALA A 242 22.80 -6.99 8.33
CA ALA A 242 22.88 -7.39 6.93
C ALA A 242 22.39 -8.83 6.69
N SER A 243 22.48 -9.71 7.69
CA SER A 243 22.00 -11.10 7.59
C SER A 243 20.48 -11.23 7.43
N ALA A 244 19.74 -10.16 7.73
CA ALA A 244 18.29 -10.10 7.49
C ALA A 244 17.92 -9.79 6.03
N TRP A 245 18.92 -9.75 5.14
CA TRP A 245 18.77 -9.39 3.75
C TRP A 245 19.36 -10.48 2.86
N ARG A 246 18.76 -10.64 1.70
CA ARG A 246 19.28 -11.47 0.62
C ARG A 246 19.51 -10.65 -0.63
N LYS A 247 20.35 -11.18 -1.52
CA LYS A 247 20.60 -10.61 -2.83
C LYS A 247 19.87 -11.39 -3.92
N TYR A 248 19.24 -10.64 -4.82
CA TYR A 248 18.71 -11.13 -6.09
C TYR A 248 19.70 -10.89 -7.25
N ALA A 249 20.62 -9.94 -7.09
CA ALA A 249 21.76 -9.68 -7.96
C ALA A 249 22.94 -9.20 -7.11
N SER A 250 24.17 -9.47 -7.55
CA SER A 250 25.39 -9.11 -6.84
C SER A 250 26.41 -8.45 -7.77
N LYS A 251 27.40 -7.77 -7.17
CA LYS A 251 28.59 -7.30 -7.87
C LYS A 251 29.31 -8.45 -8.59
N ALA A 252 29.83 -8.14 -9.78
CA ALA A 252 30.28 -9.13 -10.77
C ALA A 252 31.55 -9.90 -10.38
N ASP A 253 32.19 -9.57 -9.26
CA ASP A 253 33.44 -10.19 -8.80
C ASP A 253 33.22 -11.44 -7.93
N GLY A 254 31.96 -11.83 -7.68
CA GLY A 254 31.64 -13.01 -6.87
C GLY A 254 31.91 -12.83 -5.37
N ILE A 255 32.28 -11.62 -4.94
CA ILE A 255 32.43 -11.27 -3.54
C ILE A 255 31.05 -10.93 -2.99
N ASP A 256 30.68 -11.55 -1.88
CA ASP A 256 29.42 -11.24 -1.19
C ASP A 256 29.56 -9.93 -0.39
N ASP A 257 29.62 -8.81 -1.12
CA ASP A 257 29.84 -7.46 -0.58
C ASP A 257 28.52 -6.80 -0.16
N TYR A 258 28.33 -6.60 1.14
CA TYR A 258 27.20 -5.86 1.75
C TYR A 258 27.60 -4.45 2.23
N SER A 259 28.76 -3.92 1.85
CA SER A 259 29.26 -2.62 2.35
C SER A 259 28.31 -1.46 2.08
N ASP A 260 27.63 -1.47 0.93
CA ASP A 260 26.59 -0.50 0.60
C ASP A 260 25.41 -0.58 1.58
N LEU A 261 24.90 -1.79 1.83
CA LEU A 261 23.82 -2.04 2.79
C LEU A 261 24.26 -1.67 4.21
N GLN A 262 25.48 -2.02 4.60
CA GLN A 262 26.00 -1.69 5.93
C GLN A 262 25.97 -0.18 6.18
N ARG A 263 26.33 0.64 5.19
CA ARG A 263 26.22 2.10 5.30
C ARG A 263 24.78 2.58 5.55
N LEU A 264 23.79 1.95 4.92
CA LEU A 264 22.39 2.25 5.19
C LEU A 264 22.01 1.86 6.63
N LEU A 265 22.39 0.65 7.05
CA LEU A 265 22.12 0.15 8.41
C LEU A 265 22.80 1.01 9.48
N ASP A 266 24.02 1.47 9.26
CA ASP A 266 24.76 2.34 10.17
C ASP A 266 24.00 3.66 10.42
N VAL A 267 23.47 4.28 9.35
CA VAL A 267 22.69 5.52 9.47
C VAL A 267 21.34 5.27 10.15
N ILE A 268 20.64 4.17 9.81
CA ILE A 268 19.35 3.82 10.43
C ILE A 268 19.48 3.49 11.92
N ASN A 269 20.66 3.05 12.37
CA ASN A 269 20.94 2.69 13.75
C ASN A 269 21.70 3.76 14.54
N LEU A 270 21.81 4.99 14.00
CA LEU A 270 22.33 6.14 14.76
C LEU A 270 21.50 6.37 16.05
N PRO A 271 22.14 6.79 17.16
CA PRO A 271 21.53 6.77 18.49
C PRO A 271 20.41 7.80 18.70
N SER A 272 20.33 8.85 17.85
CA SER A 272 19.26 9.85 17.94
C SER A 272 18.65 10.15 16.57
N ASP A 273 17.40 10.61 16.57
CA ASP A 273 16.67 10.95 15.34
C ASP A 273 17.25 12.21 14.68
N GLU A 274 17.80 13.15 15.45
CA GLU A 274 18.51 14.31 14.90
C GLU A 274 19.71 13.88 14.06
N ALA A 275 20.56 12.99 14.59
CA ALA A 275 21.72 12.48 13.86
C ALA A 275 21.31 11.69 12.61
N LEU A 276 20.22 10.90 12.69
CA LEU A 276 19.66 10.23 11.52
C LEU A 276 19.18 11.24 10.48
N ASN A 277 18.42 12.27 10.88
CA ASN A 277 17.84 13.24 9.96
C ASN A 277 18.91 14.02 9.18
N GLU A 278 20.05 14.32 9.80
CA GLU A 278 21.19 14.96 9.15
C GLU A 278 21.88 14.06 8.11
N GLN A 279 21.89 12.74 8.32
CA GLN A 279 22.66 11.80 7.49
C GLN A 279 21.84 10.99 6.50
N ILE A 280 20.55 10.76 6.75
CA ILE A 280 19.73 9.82 5.97
C ILE A 280 19.63 10.22 4.49
N GLY A 281 19.65 11.52 4.20
CA GLY A 281 19.66 12.04 2.82
C GLY A 281 20.93 11.73 2.03
N THR A 282 22.01 11.28 2.69
CA THR A 282 23.25 10.83 2.04
C THR A 282 23.19 9.37 1.59
N VAL A 283 22.29 8.58 2.17
CA VAL A 283 22.17 7.13 1.89
C VAL A 283 20.88 6.77 1.14
N ILE A 284 19.83 7.59 1.21
CA ILE A 284 18.55 7.34 0.53
C ILE A 284 18.22 8.45 -0.46
N ASP A 285 17.66 8.05 -1.60
CA ASP A 285 16.99 8.94 -2.54
C ASP A 285 15.60 9.29 -2.01
N PHE A 286 15.42 10.52 -1.52
CA PHE A 286 14.16 10.96 -0.91
C PHE A 286 13.01 11.03 -1.91
N ASP A 287 13.26 11.39 -3.17
CA ASP A 287 12.19 11.47 -4.17
C ASP A 287 11.62 10.08 -4.45
N ASN A 288 12.49 9.10 -4.61
CA ASN A 288 12.10 7.71 -4.74
C ASN A 288 11.45 7.16 -3.46
N PHE A 289 11.97 7.49 -2.27
CA PHE A 289 11.37 7.06 -1.00
C PHE A 289 9.94 7.57 -0.83
N TYR A 290 9.69 8.87 -1.09
CA TYR A 290 8.34 9.42 -1.00
C TYR A 290 7.39 8.80 -2.02
N ALA A 291 7.83 8.61 -3.26
CA ALA A 291 7.04 7.92 -4.28
C ALA A 291 6.66 6.49 -3.83
N TRP A 292 7.62 5.74 -3.28
CA TRP A 292 7.40 4.40 -2.76
C TRP A 292 6.44 4.37 -1.57
N GLN A 293 6.59 5.30 -0.64
CA GLN A 293 5.68 5.47 0.50
C GLN A 293 4.26 5.85 0.06
N ILE A 294 4.11 6.76 -0.91
CA ILE A 294 2.80 7.12 -1.47
C ILE A 294 2.14 5.90 -2.11
N ASN A 295 2.88 5.13 -2.91
CA ASN A 295 2.38 3.92 -3.55
C ASN A 295 1.83 2.91 -2.52
N GLN A 296 2.53 2.73 -1.40
CA GLN A 296 2.09 1.93 -0.28
C GLN A 296 0.84 2.52 0.42
N TYR A 297 0.82 3.83 0.64
CA TYR A 297 -0.27 4.50 1.37
C TYR A 297 -1.59 4.54 0.58
N LEU A 298 -1.53 4.53 -0.76
CA LEU A 298 -2.71 4.43 -1.63
C LEU A 298 -3.55 3.16 -1.41
N THR A 299 -2.96 2.11 -0.82
CA THR A 299 -3.68 0.90 -0.40
C THR A 299 -3.87 0.77 1.10
N MET A 300 -3.39 1.74 1.89
CA MET A 300 -3.34 1.68 3.35
C MET A 300 -2.71 0.39 3.88
N SER A 301 -1.69 -0.12 3.20
CA SER A 301 -1.05 -1.39 3.55
C SER A 301 0.35 -1.16 4.12
N ASP A 302 0.76 -2.01 5.05
CA ASP A 302 2.12 -2.11 5.58
C ASP A 302 2.92 -3.26 4.96
N HIS A 303 2.36 -3.99 3.97
CA HIS A 303 2.97 -5.21 3.41
C HIS A 303 4.41 -5.00 2.92
N GLN A 304 4.69 -3.84 2.32
CA GLN A 304 6.01 -3.48 1.79
C GLN A 304 7.01 -3.09 2.89
N SER A 305 6.54 -2.87 4.12
CA SER A 305 7.38 -2.49 5.26
C SER A 305 8.03 -3.70 5.94
N GLY A 306 7.62 -4.93 5.62
CA GLY A 306 8.16 -6.16 6.19
C GLY A 306 9.00 -6.99 5.20
N ILE A 307 8.61 -8.25 5.00
CA ILE A 307 9.35 -9.24 4.20
C ILE A 307 9.38 -8.92 2.68
N ASN A 308 8.54 -7.98 2.25
CA ASN A 308 8.40 -7.58 0.85
C ASN A 308 9.26 -6.37 0.46
N LEU A 309 10.09 -5.86 1.37
CA LEU A 309 10.95 -4.74 1.08
C LEU A 309 12.00 -5.11 0.02
N ARG A 310 12.14 -4.26 -1.00
CA ARG A 310 13.12 -4.40 -2.08
C ARG A 310 13.81 -3.07 -2.33
N LEU A 311 15.12 -3.08 -2.50
CA LEU A 311 15.90 -1.89 -2.80
C LEU A 311 17.24 -2.21 -3.47
N TYR A 312 17.82 -1.22 -4.11
CA TYR A 312 19.15 -1.29 -4.69
C TYR A 312 19.89 0.04 -4.46
N PRO A 313 21.22 0.03 -4.35
CA PRO A 313 22.01 1.25 -4.38
C PRO A 313 22.16 1.69 -5.83
N ASP A 314 21.63 2.86 -6.16
CA ASP A 314 21.79 3.47 -7.47
C ASP A 314 23.28 3.69 -7.75
N PRO A 315 23.86 3.12 -8.82
CA PRO A 315 25.30 3.18 -9.08
C PRO A 315 25.78 4.59 -9.47
N THR A 316 24.88 5.49 -9.85
CA THR A 316 25.20 6.87 -10.25
C THR A 316 25.30 7.79 -9.03
N THR A 317 24.39 7.62 -8.08
CA THR A 317 24.30 8.51 -6.89
C THR A 317 24.86 7.88 -5.63
N GLY A 318 25.02 6.56 -5.61
CA GLY A 318 25.32 5.78 -4.42
C GLY A 318 24.16 5.71 -3.43
N LYS A 319 22.99 6.29 -3.71
CA LYS A 319 21.84 6.29 -2.79
C LYS A 319 20.93 5.10 -3.04
N PHE A 320 20.30 4.61 -1.98
CA PHE A 320 19.33 3.54 -2.06
C PHE A 320 18.02 4.03 -2.65
N ARG A 321 17.49 3.23 -3.57
CA ARG A 321 16.17 3.38 -4.19
C ARG A 321 15.35 2.12 -3.89
N PHE A 322 14.13 2.34 -3.45
CA PHE A 322 13.11 1.35 -3.11
C PHE A 322 12.33 0.92 -4.35
N LEU A 323 11.94 -0.35 -4.33
CA LEU A 323 11.24 -1.03 -5.41
C LEU A 323 9.90 -1.59 -4.88
N PRO A 324 8.77 -1.29 -5.54
CA PRO A 324 7.49 -1.82 -5.12
C PRO A 324 7.37 -3.33 -5.32
N TRP A 325 6.80 -4.02 -4.34
CA TRP A 325 6.57 -5.46 -4.42
C TRP A 325 5.46 -5.90 -3.45
N ASP A 326 4.50 -6.68 -3.96
CA ASP A 326 3.44 -7.33 -3.18
C ASP A 326 2.59 -6.32 -2.39
N ILE A 327 2.05 -5.37 -3.15
CA ILE A 327 1.30 -4.19 -2.69
C ILE A 327 -0.17 -4.57 -2.51
N MET A 328 -0.47 -5.22 -1.39
CA MET A 328 -1.82 -5.67 -1.09
C MET A 328 -2.75 -4.53 -0.65
N MET A 329 -4.06 -4.79 -0.69
CA MET A 329 -5.05 -3.91 -0.04
C MET A 329 -4.92 -4.12 1.46
N GLY A 330 -4.58 -3.06 2.20
CA GLY A 330 -4.54 -3.11 3.65
C GLY A 330 -5.92 -2.94 4.29
N ASP A 331 -5.98 -3.28 5.56
CA ASP A 331 -7.13 -2.97 6.39
C ASP A 331 -7.31 -1.45 6.50
N PRO A 332 -8.57 -0.97 6.58
CA PRO A 332 -8.82 0.46 6.74
C PRO A 332 -8.17 0.95 8.04
N LEU A 333 -7.31 1.96 7.93
CA LEU A 333 -6.83 2.66 9.12
C LEU A 333 -7.99 3.43 9.78
N PRO A 334 -7.99 3.57 11.11
CA PRO A 334 -8.84 4.54 11.78
C PRO A 334 -8.67 5.94 11.15
N PRO A 335 -9.70 6.80 11.18
CA PRO A 335 -9.55 8.18 10.74
C PRO A 335 -8.45 8.89 11.53
N TYR A 336 -7.67 9.73 10.83
CA TYR A 336 -6.69 10.63 11.44
C TYR A 336 -5.55 9.94 12.21
N VAL A 337 -5.16 8.72 11.83
CA VAL A 337 -3.96 8.07 12.37
C VAL A 337 -2.96 7.74 11.27
N GLU A 338 -1.67 7.70 11.64
CA GLU A 338 -0.64 7.11 10.80
C GLU A 338 -0.41 5.65 11.21
N ALA A 339 -0.09 4.79 10.26
CA ALA A 339 0.42 3.47 10.58
C ALA A 339 1.82 3.57 11.21
N ASN A 340 2.11 2.71 12.17
CA ASN A 340 3.47 2.47 12.62
C ASN A 340 4.09 1.38 11.72
N TYR A 341 5.13 1.72 10.98
CA TYR A 341 5.76 0.84 10.00
C TYR A 341 7.02 0.16 10.57
N ASN A 342 8.03 -0.07 9.73
CA ASN A 342 9.35 -0.51 10.16
C ASN A 342 10.21 0.65 10.71
N GLN A 343 11.34 0.31 11.34
CA GLN A 343 12.27 1.28 11.93
C GLN A 343 12.68 2.39 10.94
N LEU A 344 12.98 2.04 9.68
CA LEU A 344 13.38 3.02 8.68
C LEU A 344 12.29 4.07 8.44
N ILE A 345 11.09 3.62 8.08
CA ILE A 345 9.98 4.51 7.71
C ILE A 345 9.56 5.31 8.92
N THR A 346 9.38 4.65 10.08
CA THR A 346 8.96 5.32 11.32
C THR A 346 9.94 6.40 11.72
N ARG A 347 11.27 6.14 11.71
CA ARG A 347 12.26 7.16 12.07
C ARG A 347 12.29 8.33 11.08
N ILE A 348 12.23 8.06 9.77
CA ILE A 348 12.20 9.13 8.75
C ILE A 348 10.92 9.98 8.90
N LEU A 349 9.76 9.36 9.02
CA LEU A 349 8.48 10.06 9.07
C LEU A 349 8.11 10.59 10.47
N SER A 350 8.91 10.32 11.49
CA SER A 350 8.88 11.06 12.76
C SER A 350 9.40 12.50 12.61
N ASN A 351 10.24 12.76 11.61
CA ASN A 351 10.64 14.12 11.27
C ASN A 351 9.45 14.86 10.63
N ARG A 352 9.02 15.95 11.27
CA ARG A 352 7.87 16.76 10.87
C ARG A 352 7.97 17.31 9.44
N ALA A 353 9.17 17.73 9.00
CA ALA A 353 9.38 18.24 7.66
C ALA A 353 9.30 17.12 6.61
N PHE A 354 9.90 15.96 6.87
CA PHE A 354 9.84 14.82 5.95
C PHE A 354 8.42 14.27 5.82
N LEU A 355 7.68 14.18 6.92
CA LEU A 355 6.28 13.79 6.92
C LEU A 355 5.41 14.78 6.13
N HIS A 356 5.63 16.07 6.33
CA HIS A 356 4.91 17.11 5.61
C HIS A 356 5.16 17.03 4.10
N GLU A 357 6.40 16.83 3.68
CA GLU A 357 6.74 16.64 2.27
C GLU A 357 6.04 15.40 1.68
N ARG A 358 6.03 14.27 2.41
CA ARG A 358 5.26 13.08 2.00
C ARG A 358 3.78 13.41 1.81
N ASN A 359 3.17 14.13 2.75
CA ASN A 359 1.75 14.49 2.70
C ASN A 359 1.45 15.46 1.55
N LEU A 360 2.33 16.42 1.29
CA LEU A 360 2.21 17.35 0.17
C LEU A 360 2.18 16.60 -1.17
N ARG A 361 3.13 15.68 -1.38
CA ARG A 361 3.20 14.85 -2.59
C ARG A 361 2.03 13.87 -2.69
N LEU A 362 1.58 13.32 -1.56
CA LEU A 362 0.38 12.50 -1.53
C LEU A 362 -0.84 13.30 -1.98
N TRP A 363 -1.01 14.54 -1.48
CA TRP A 363 -2.08 15.44 -1.91
C TRP A 363 -1.99 15.80 -3.40
N GLN A 364 -0.80 15.99 -3.95
CA GLN A 364 -0.62 16.17 -5.40
C GLN A 364 -1.16 14.97 -6.21
N TYR A 365 -1.08 13.76 -5.65
CA TYR A 365 -1.65 12.57 -6.30
C TYR A 365 -3.17 12.45 -6.06
N VAL A 366 -3.62 12.52 -4.81
CA VAL A 366 -5.02 12.21 -4.46
C VAL A 366 -5.96 13.40 -4.56
N GLY A 367 -5.46 14.64 -4.49
CA GLY A 367 -6.26 15.87 -4.50
C GLY A 367 -6.92 16.15 -5.86
N ASP A 368 -6.38 15.60 -6.95
CA ASP A 368 -6.96 15.71 -8.29
C ASP A 368 -7.92 14.54 -8.58
N GLU A 369 -9.17 14.83 -8.91
CA GLU A 369 -10.16 13.83 -9.32
C GLU A 369 -9.79 13.14 -10.63
N ALA A 370 -9.02 13.79 -11.50
CA ALA A 370 -8.55 13.19 -12.74
C ALA A 370 -7.62 11.99 -12.46
N THR A 371 -6.82 12.03 -11.39
CA THR A 371 -5.95 10.92 -11.02
C THR A 371 -6.74 9.68 -10.60
N LEU A 372 -7.81 9.86 -9.81
CA LEU A 372 -8.69 8.74 -9.44
C LEU A 372 -9.45 8.20 -10.65
N ALA A 373 -9.93 9.08 -11.53
CA ALA A 373 -10.60 8.68 -12.76
C ALA A 373 -9.68 7.83 -13.67
N ASP A 374 -8.41 8.23 -13.80
CA ASP A 374 -7.40 7.48 -14.55
C ASP A 374 -7.11 6.11 -13.93
N ASP A 375 -6.92 6.04 -12.61
CA ASP A 375 -6.71 4.77 -11.90
C ASP A 375 -7.88 3.79 -12.09
N LEU A 376 -9.13 4.30 -12.03
CA LEU A 376 -10.33 3.50 -12.26
C LEU A 376 -10.47 3.08 -13.71
N ALA A 377 -10.11 3.95 -14.67
CA ALA A 377 -10.12 3.63 -16.09
C ALA A 377 -9.16 2.47 -16.41
N TYR A 378 -7.94 2.51 -15.87
CA TYR A 378 -6.99 1.40 -15.99
C TYR A 378 -7.55 0.10 -15.40
N TYR A 379 -8.11 0.16 -14.18
CA TYR A 379 -8.68 -1.01 -13.51
C TYR A 379 -9.86 -1.63 -14.31
N ASP A 380 -10.76 -0.78 -14.81
CA ASP A 380 -11.94 -1.21 -15.58
C ASP A 380 -11.56 -1.75 -16.96
N GLN A 381 -10.56 -1.15 -17.61
CA GLN A 381 -10.00 -1.66 -18.86
C GLN A 381 -9.40 -3.04 -18.66
N LEU A 382 -8.60 -3.22 -17.60
CA LEU A 382 -7.97 -4.49 -17.28
C LEU A 382 -9.01 -5.57 -16.94
N ASP A 383 -10.10 -5.23 -16.24
CA ASP A 383 -11.24 -6.14 -16.04
C ASP A 383 -11.86 -6.54 -17.39
N GLY A 384 -12.11 -5.57 -18.28
CA GLY A 384 -12.68 -5.84 -19.61
C GLY A 384 -11.81 -6.74 -20.50
N GLN A 385 -10.49 -6.68 -20.32
CA GLN A 385 -9.52 -7.50 -21.05
C GLN A 385 -9.40 -8.92 -20.50
N THR A 386 -9.48 -9.10 -19.18
CA THR A 386 -9.15 -10.38 -18.51
C THR A 386 -10.38 -11.20 -18.10
N ARG A 387 -11.53 -10.56 -17.86
CA ARG A 387 -12.71 -11.18 -17.24
C ARG A 387 -13.23 -12.43 -17.95
N GLY A 388 -13.22 -12.44 -19.28
CA GLY A 388 -13.69 -13.58 -20.06
C GLY A 388 -12.85 -14.83 -19.81
N ASP A 389 -11.54 -14.67 -19.74
CA ASP A 389 -10.60 -15.74 -19.42
C ASP A 389 -10.72 -16.19 -17.96
N PHE A 390 -10.91 -15.25 -17.03
CA PHE A 390 -11.21 -15.59 -15.64
C PHE A 390 -12.48 -16.43 -15.49
N TYR A 391 -13.52 -16.21 -16.28
CA TYR A 391 -14.73 -17.02 -16.21
C TYR A 391 -14.54 -18.47 -16.66
N LYS A 392 -13.55 -18.72 -17.52
CA LYS A 392 -13.20 -20.04 -18.02
C LYS A 392 -12.20 -20.77 -17.13
N ASP A 393 -11.61 -20.07 -16.17
CA ASP A 393 -10.75 -20.67 -15.15
C ASP A 393 -11.59 -21.49 -14.15
N SER A 394 -11.59 -22.81 -14.36
CA SER A 394 -12.29 -23.78 -13.52
C SER A 394 -11.52 -24.17 -12.26
N LEU A 395 -10.20 -23.95 -12.23
CA LEU A 395 -9.34 -24.31 -11.10
C LEU A 395 -9.26 -23.19 -10.05
N LYS A 396 -9.53 -21.93 -10.45
CA LYS A 396 -9.73 -20.80 -9.55
C LYS A 396 -10.59 -21.20 -8.34
N VAL A 397 -10.09 -20.85 -7.16
CA VAL A 397 -10.73 -21.19 -5.87
C VAL A 397 -12.11 -20.54 -5.75
N GLU A 398 -12.22 -19.28 -6.12
CA GLU A 398 -13.47 -18.54 -6.07
C GLU A 398 -14.41 -18.94 -7.22
N SER A 399 -15.71 -18.97 -6.95
CA SER A 399 -16.70 -19.05 -8.02
C SER A 399 -16.70 -17.78 -8.87
N ASN A 400 -17.24 -17.85 -10.08
CA ASN A 400 -17.35 -16.69 -10.96
C ASN A 400 -18.20 -15.58 -10.33
N LEU A 401 -19.24 -15.93 -9.56
CA LEU A 401 -20.02 -14.94 -8.82
C LEU A 401 -19.19 -14.27 -7.70
N ALA A 402 -18.42 -15.05 -6.94
CA ALA A 402 -17.56 -14.53 -5.88
C ALA A 402 -16.45 -13.63 -6.45
N TYR A 403 -15.78 -14.08 -7.51
CA TYR A 403 -14.81 -13.29 -8.28
C TYR A 403 -15.42 -11.94 -8.72
N ARG A 404 -16.61 -11.93 -9.32
CA ARG A 404 -17.28 -10.67 -9.73
C ARG A 404 -17.68 -9.77 -8.58
N ARG A 405 -17.97 -10.34 -7.41
CA ARG A 405 -18.18 -9.54 -6.21
C ARG A 405 -16.88 -8.90 -5.77
N LYS A 406 -15.79 -9.68 -5.71
CA LYS A 406 -14.46 -9.22 -5.29
C LYS A 406 -13.91 -8.13 -6.20
N ILE A 407 -14.00 -8.26 -7.53
CA ILE A 407 -13.57 -7.20 -8.47
C ILE A 407 -14.32 -5.88 -8.23
N ARG A 408 -15.64 -5.94 -7.96
CA ARG A 408 -16.43 -4.75 -7.65
C ARG A 408 -16.10 -4.16 -6.28
N THR A 409 -15.91 -5.01 -5.28
CA THR A 409 -15.50 -4.59 -3.93
C THR A 409 -14.15 -3.91 -3.95
N LEU A 410 -13.16 -4.48 -4.64
CA LEU A 410 -11.83 -3.88 -4.81
C LEU A 410 -11.91 -2.52 -5.52
N ARG A 411 -12.71 -2.42 -6.58
CA ARG A 411 -12.96 -1.15 -7.28
C ARG A 411 -13.54 -0.09 -6.34
N GLN A 412 -14.48 -0.47 -5.48
CA GLN A 412 -15.06 0.45 -4.50
C GLN A 412 -14.05 0.83 -3.41
N GLN A 413 -13.27 -0.14 -2.92
CA GLN A 413 -12.20 0.12 -1.95
C GLN A 413 -11.18 1.12 -2.49
N ILE A 414 -10.83 1.08 -3.78
CA ILE A 414 -9.97 2.10 -4.40
C ILE A 414 -10.53 3.52 -4.21
N VAL A 415 -11.83 3.71 -4.45
CA VAL A 415 -12.52 5.00 -4.25
C VAL A 415 -12.54 5.39 -2.78
N ASP A 416 -12.93 4.46 -1.91
CA ASP A 416 -13.06 4.70 -0.47
C ASP A 416 -11.70 5.07 0.16
N ARG A 417 -10.61 4.45 -0.31
CA ARG A 417 -9.24 4.75 0.13
C ARG A 417 -8.82 6.15 -0.27
N VAL A 418 -9.01 6.56 -1.52
CA VAL A 418 -8.70 7.93 -1.96
C VAL A 418 -9.50 8.95 -1.17
N LYS A 419 -10.80 8.68 -0.93
CA LYS A 419 -11.63 9.55 -0.08
C LYS A 419 -11.08 9.65 1.34
N ALA A 420 -10.80 8.53 1.99
CA ALA A 420 -10.26 8.53 3.36
C ALA A 420 -8.91 9.24 3.46
N LEU A 421 -8.06 9.14 2.43
CA LEU A 421 -6.80 9.88 2.35
C LEU A 421 -7.03 11.39 2.25
N ARG A 422 -7.98 11.84 1.42
CA ARG A 422 -8.36 13.26 1.35
C ARG A 422 -8.93 13.77 2.67
N ASP A 423 -9.84 13.00 3.28
CA ASP A 423 -10.44 13.34 4.58
C ASP A 423 -9.35 13.47 5.66
N ASN A 424 -8.38 12.56 5.68
CA ASN A 424 -7.22 12.66 6.57
C ASN A 424 -6.38 13.91 6.26
N LEU A 425 -6.00 14.16 5.01
CA LEU A 425 -5.16 15.31 4.66
C LEU A 425 -5.84 16.66 4.86
N ASN A 426 -7.17 16.73 4.78
CA ASN A 426 -7.95 17.94 5.07
C ASN A 426 -8.12 18.17 6.58
N TYR A 427 -7.97 17.16 7.43
CA TYR A 427 -8.13 17.31 8.86
C TYR A 427 -7.00 18.15 9.48
N ALA A 428 -7.31 19.41 9.77
CA ALA A 428 -6.45 20.35 10.46
C ALA A 428 -7.28 21.32 11.32
N ASN A 429 -6.81 21.58 12.55
CA ASN A 429 -7.44 22.53 13.48
C ASN A 429 -6.41 23.56 13.93
N ALA A 430 -6.87 24.80 14.15
CA ALA A 430 -6.05 25.88 14.66
C ALA A 430 -6.75 26.58 15.83
N THR A 431 -6.22 26.41 17.03
CA THR A 431 -6.76 27.00 18.26
C THR A 431 -5.81 28.06 18.78
N PHE A 432 -6.27 29.30 18.84
CA PHE A 432 -5.59 30.42 19.46
C PHE A 432 -6.08 30.58 20.90
N SER A 433 -5.15 30.68 21.84
CA SER A 433 -5.47 30.73 23.27
C SER A 433 -4.39 31.48 24.05
N ASN A 434 -4.64 31.66 25.35
CA ASN A 434 -3.65 32.18 26.29
C ASN A 434 -3.04 33.54 25.87
N PHE A 435 -3.89 34.46 25.41
CA PHE A 435 -3.49 35.81 25.10
C PHE A 435 -3.11 36.54 26.39
N GLN A 436 -1.82 36.89 26.56
CA GLN A 436 -1.31 37.49 27.79
C GLN A 436 -0.45 38.71 27.50
N LYS A 437 -0.68 39.79 28.23
CA LYS A 437 0.25 40.92 28.30
C LYS A 437 1.50 40.49 29.08
N ILE A 438 2.68 40.66 28.46
CA ILE A 438 3.97 40.38 29.09
C ILE A 438 4.49 41.66 29.77
N ASP A 439 4.52 42.75 29.01
CA ASP A 439 4.87 44.09 29.48
C ASP A 439 4.08 45.15 28.67
N ASP A 440 4.41 46.43 28.82
CA ASP A 440 3.69 47.51 28.15
C ASP A 440 3.74 47.44 26.62
N THR A 441 4.71 46.75 26.03
CA THR A 441 4.95 46.70 24.59
C THR A 441 4.90 45.28 24.01
N HIS A 442 4.83 44.25 24.85
CA HIS A 442 4.83 42.85 24.43
C HIS A 442 3.59 42.09 24.92
N ALA A 443 3.04 41.24 24.05
CA ALA A 443 2.03 40.25 24.38
C ALA A 443 2.41 38.88 23.80
N SER A 444 1.90 37.80 24.39
CA SER A 444 1.98 36.45 23.81
C SER A 444 0.60 35.90 23.51
N PHE A 445 0.57 34.94 22.59
CA PHE A 445 -0.54 34.01 22.43
C PHE A 445 0.00 32.63 22.05
N ASP A 446 -0.79 31.60 22.31
CA ASP A 446 -0.47 30.22 22.01
C ASP A 446 -1.33 29.73 20.83
N LEU A 447 -0.67 29.19 19.79
CA LEU A 447 -1.31 28.53 18.66
C LEU A 447 -1.16 27.02 18.81
N THR A 448 -2.28 26.34 19.02
CA THR A 448 -2.36 24.89 19.18
C THR A 448 -2.98 24.24 17.96
N THR A 449 -2.42 23.12 17.51
CA THR A 449 -2.97 22.33 16.39
C THR A 449 -3.08 20.84 16.72
N SER A 450 -4.18 20.21 16.29
CA SER A 450 -4.49 18.79 16.47
C SER A 450 -4.97 18.13 15.16
N GLY A 451 -4.28 18.44 14.07
CA GLY A 451 -4.56 17.98 12.70
C GLY A 451 -3.65 16.85 12.21
N PHE A 452 -4.09 16.12 11.19
CA PHE A 452 -3.22 15.19 10.46
C PHE A 452 -2.24 15.94 9.55
N SER A 453 -2.71 17.04 8.97
CA SER A 453 -1.87 18.00 8.24
C SER A 453 -1.42 19.13 9.14
N ALA A 454 -0.22 19.62 8.89
CA ALA A 454 0.28 20.85 9.50
C ALA A 454 -0.60 22.04 9.09
N ILE A 455 -0.69 23.04 9.96
CA ILE A 455 -1.31 24.33 9.64
C ILE A 455 -0.22 25.35 9.28
N LYS A 456 -0.58 26.33 8.47
CA LYS A 456 0.26 27.47 8.15
C LYS A 456 -0.45 28.76 8.54
N LEU A 457 0.12 29.51 9.48
CA LEU A 457 -0.33 30.86 9.79
C LEU A 457 0.21 31.79 8.67
N VAL A 458 -0.70 32.28 7.83
CA VAL A 458 -0.37 33.08 6.64
C VAL A 458 -0.73 34.55 6.81
N GLY A 459 -1.65 34.88 7.71
CA GLY A 459 -2.09 36.25 7.92
C GLY A 459 -2.41 36.57 9.37
N ILE A 460 -2.19 37.83 9.72
CA ILE A 460 -2.68 38.45 10.95
C ILE A 460 -3.24 39.82 10.60
N THR A 461 -4.34 40.19 11.25
CA THR A 461 -4.95 41.51 11.17
C THR A 461 -5.22 42.02 12.57
N ILE A 462 -4.78 43.24 12.86
CA ILE A 462 -4.96 43.91 14.15
C ILE A 462 -5.69 45.22 13.93
N ASP A 463 -6.86 45.36 14.56
CA ASP A 463 -7.67 46.58 14.55
C ASP A 463 -7.20 47.52 15.67
N THR A 464 -6.49 48.60 15.34
CA THR A 464 -5.92 49.54 16.30
C THR A 464 -5.52 50.88 15.65
N GLU A 465 -4.96 51.81 16.41
CA GLU A 465 -4.53 53.13 15.94
C GLU A 465 -3.42 53.04 14.86
N CYS A 466 -3.49 53.89 13.82
CA CYS A 466 -2.55 53.83 12.67
C CYS A 466 -1.13 54.33 12.93
N ASP A 467 -0.91 55.01 14.05
CA ASP A 467 0.42 55.40 14.49
C ASP A 467 1.15 54.28 15.28
N SER A 468 0.46 53.16 15.54
CA SER A 468 1.09 51.96 16.11
C SER A 468 1.93 51.22 15.07
N ARG A 469 2.90 50.43 15.53
CA ARG A 469 3.73 49.54 14.71
C ARG A 469 3.76 48.18 15.35
N TRP A 470 3.57 47.13 14.57
CA TRP A 470 3.46 45.78 15.10
C TRP A 470 4.45 44.83 14.45
N THR A 471 4.97 43.93 15.27
CA THR A 471 5.72 42.76 14.80
C THR A 471 5.17 41.50 15.43
N ILE A 472 5.35 40.37 14.73
CA ILE A 472 5.06 39.03 15.23
C ILE A 472 6.31 38.17 15.10
N ALA A 473 6.59 37.36 16.12
CA ALA A 473 7.70 36.41 16.13
C ALA A 473 7.34 35.11 16.85
N ARG A 474 7.92 33.99 16.42
CA ARG A 474 7.81 32.67 17.07
C ARG A 474 8.88 32.51 18.16
N GLN A 475 8.51 31.99 19.33
CA GLN A 475 9.46 31.60 20.38
C GLN A 475 10.03 30.18 20.18
N PRO A 476 11.26 29.88 20.63
CA PRO A 476 12.19 30.77 21.34
C PRO A 476 13.18 31.52 20.42
N ASN A 477 13.27 31.15 19.14
CA ASN A 477 14.40 31.55 18.30
C ASN A 477 14.32 32.98 17.77
N GLY A 478 13.13 33.59 17.64
CA GLY A 478 13.00 35.00 17.27
C GLY A 478 13.61 35.42 15.92
N ASP A 479 14.14 34.50 15.12
CA ASP A 479 14.81 34.78 13.85
C ASP A 479 13.82 35.20 12.74
N ASP A 480 12.55 34.80 12.88
CA ASP A 480 11.47 35.08 11.95
C ASP A 480 10.58 36.24 12.44
N VAL A 481 11.16 37.43 12.65
CA VAL A 481 10.37 38.64 12.98
C VAL A 481 9.70 39.16 11.71
N VAL A 482 8.36 39.18 11.70
CA VAL A 482 7.60 39.76 10.60
C VAL A 482 6.98 41.08 11.04
N ASN A 483 7.27 42.14 10.29
CA ASN A 483 6.63 43.45 10.45
C ASN A 483 5.25 43.45 9.79
N LEU A 484 4.26 44.03 10.47
CA LEU A 484 2.94 44.30 9.89
C LEU A 484 3.00 45.57 9.04
N ILE A 485 2.20 45.59 7.97
CA ILE A 485 1.98 46.75 7.11
C ILE A 485 1.21 47.81 7.92
N PRO A 486 1.68 49.07 7.96
CA PRO A 486 0.98 50.15 8.65
C PRO A 486 -0.43 50.37 8.10
N CYS A 487 -1.39 50.65 8.98
CA CYS A 487 -2.76 50.86 8.53
C CYS A 487 -2.97 52.17 7.75
N SER A 488 -4.01 52.16 6.91
CA SER A 488 -4.53 53.36 6.24
C SER A 488 -5.67 53.96 7.05
N ASP A 489 -5.84 55.28 6.98
CA ASP A 489 -6.89 56.01 7.70
C ASP A 489 -8.33 55.52 7.38
N GLU A 490 -8.52 54.88 6.21
CA GLU A 490 -9.80 54.31 5.78
C GLU A 490 -10.12 52.97 6.45
N THR A 491 -9.10 52.16 6.79
CA THR A 491 -9.30 50.79 7.27
C THR A 491 -9.02 50.60 8.76
N ARG A 492 -8.05 51.33 9.33
CA ARG A 492 -7.54 51.11 10.70
C ARG A 492 -7.02 49.69 11.01
N LEU A 493 -6.67 48.93 9.97
CA LEU A 493 -6.18 47.55 10.09
C LEU A 493 -4.69 47.45 9.78
N HIS A 494 -3.89 47.01 10.75
CA HIS A 494 -2.52 46.54 10.51
C HIS A 494 -2.60 45.09 10.05
N ASN A 495 -1.94 44.74 8.96
CA ASN A 495 -1.98 43.37 8.44
C ASN A 495 -0.66 42.91 7.83
N THR A 496 -0.52 41.61 7.64
CA THR A 496 0.52 41.07 6.76
C THR A 496 0.09 39.69 6.29
N ASP A 497 0.21 39.45 4.99
CA ASP A 497 0.02 38.13 4.36
C ASP A 497 1.37 37.45 4.10
N LYS A 498 2.47 38.01 4.65
CA LYS A 498 3.83 37.49 4.49
C LYS A 498 4.19 36.44 5.52
N LEU A 499 3.25 36.02 6.38
CA LEU A 499 3.53 34.99 7.38
C LEU A 499 3.69 33.64 6.68
N SER A 500 4.62 32.84 7.18
CA SER A 500 4.85 31.49 6.68
C SER A 500 5.19 30.51 7.80
N PHE A 501 4.57 30.71 8.96
CA PHE A 501 4.80 29.88 10.15
C PHE A 501 4.06 28.55 10.02
N LEU A 502 4.81 27.46 9.82
CA LEU A 502 4.30 26.09 9.81
C LEU A 502 4.25 25.52 11.23
N VAL A 503 3.07 25.09 11.68
CA VAL A 503 2.84 24.46 12.99
C VAL A 503 2.35 23.04 12.78
N TYR A 504 2.96 22.08 13.45
CA TYR A 504 2.71 20.65 13.27
C TYR A 504 2.03 20.08 14.51
N SER A 505 1.16 19.09 14.33
CA SER A 505 0.71 18.26 15.45
C SER A 505 1.80 17.28 15.87
N ASP A 506 1.80 16.95 17.16
CA ASP A 506 2.63 15.89 17.69
C ASP A 506 2.03 14.53 17.34
N LYS A 507 2.85 13.49 17.41
CA LYS A 507 2.41 12.11 17.27
C LYS A 507 2.88 11.30 18.47
N MET A 508 2.01 10.45 18.99
CA MET A 508 2.35 9.50 20.04
C MET A 508 2.13 8.08 19.54
N VAL A 509 3.09 7.21 19.88
CA VAL A 509 2.98 5.77 19.62
C VAL A 509 1.89 5.18 20.50
N ASP A 510 0.90 4.54 19.90
CA ASP A 510 -0.16 3.80 20.57
C ASP A 510 -0.37 2.45 19.87
N GLY A 511 0.34 1.42 20.34
CA GLY A 511 0.38 0.11 19.70
C GLY A 511 0.89 0.21 18.26
N ASP A 512 0.06 -0.26 17.32
CA ASP A 512 0.38 -0.31 15.89
C ASP A 512 0.10 1.01 15.15
N PHE A 513 -0.35 2.05 15.86
CA PHE A 513 -0.70 3.35 15.29
C PHE A 513 0.10 4.48 15.90
N LEU A 514 0.32 5.54 15.11
CA LEU A 514 0.73 6.85 15.64
C LEU A 514 -0.51 7.75 15.70
N ARG A 515 -0.97 8.04 16.92
CA ARG A 515 -2.10 8.94 17.14
C ARG A 515 -1.65 10.39 17.15
N LEU A 516 -2.51 11.25 16.59
CA LEU A 516 -2.32 12.70 16.65
C LEU A 516 -2.44 13.17 18.10
N ALA A 517 -1.48 13.99 18.50
CA ALA A 517 -1.47 14.74 19.74
C ALA A 517 -1.41 16.23 19.41
N SER A 518 -2.00 17.05 20.28
CA SER A 518 -1.92 18.50 20.12
C SER A 518 -0.50 18.98 20.35
N SER A 519 -0.01 19.86 19.49
CA SER A 519 1.20 20.63 19.74
C SER A 519 0.85 22.11 19.88
N THR A 520 1.58 22.82 20.72
CA THR A 520 1.37 24.24 21.00
C THR A 520 2.65 25.02 20.75
N GLU A 521 2.56 26.06 19.94
CA GLU A 521 3.64 27.02 19.73
C GLU A 521 3.25 28.40 20.26
N ARG A 522 4.22 29.08 20.87
CA ARG A 522 4.03 30.43 21.42
C ARG A 522 4.54 31.49 20.46
N PHE A 523 3.73 32.52 20.27
CA PHE A 523 4.04 33.69 19.47
C PHE A 523 4.06 34.95 20.34
N ILE A 524 4.90 35.90 19.94
CA ILE A 524 5.04 37.20 20.59
C ILE A 524 4.60 38.27 19.61
N LEU A 525 3.77 39.18 20.10
CA LEU A 525 3.41 40.43 19.44
C LEU A 525 4.14 41.58 20.13
N THR A 526 4.87 42.38 19.37
CA THR A 526 5.51 43.59 19.86
C THR A 526 4.84 44.81 19.23
N THR A 527 4.63 45.85 20.03
CA THR A 527 4.14 47.14 19.56
C THR A 527 4.90 48.32 20.17
N ASN A 528 4.83 49.48 19.54
CA ASN A 528 5.34 50.75 20.09
C ASN A 528 4.32 51.48 20.98
N ARG A 529 3.14 50.88 21.24
CA ARG A 529 2.07 51.44 22.08
C ARG A 529 1.89 50.66 23.37
N THR A 530 1.35 51.31 24.40
CA THR A 530 1.02 50.62 25.66
C THR A 530 -0.14 49.64 25.46
N LEU A 531 0.12 48.35 25.68
CA LEU A 531 -0.86 47.28 25.63
C LEU A 531 -1.69 47.21 26.91
N SER A 532 -2.96 46.86 26.76
CA SER A 532 -3.83 46.44 27.86
C SER A 532 -4.25 44.98 27.66
N GLN A 533 -4.50 44.25 28.76
CA GLN A 533 -5.04 42.90 28.65
C GLN A 533 -6.44 42.89 28.02
N GLN A 534 -7.21 43.97 28.19
CA GLN A 534 -8.54 44.12 27.59
C GLN A 534 -8.47 44.10 26.06
N PHE A 535 -7.51 44.81 25.46
CA PHE A 535 -7.29 44.83 24.01
C PHE A 535 -7.11 43.41 23.44
N LEU A 536 -6.35 42.56 24.14
CA LEU A 536 -6.11 41.19 23.73
C LEU A 536 -7.37 40.31 23.81
N ASN A 537 -8.29 40.63 24.73
CA ASN A 537 -9.52 39.86 24.96
C ASN A 537 -10.66 40.25 24.01
N ASP A 538 -10.66 41.46 23.45
CA ASP A 538 -11.77 42.03 22.67
C ASP A 538 -11.84 41.53 21.21
N LYS A 539 -11.13 40.44 20.86
CA LYS A 539 -11.07 39.87 19.50
C LYS A 539 -10.65 40.88 18.41
N GLN A 540 -9.85 41.88 18.77
CA GLN A 540 -9.30 42.85 17.81
C GLN A 540 -8.20 42.26 16.92
N ILE A 541 -7.76 41.04 17.24
CA ILE A 541 -6.77 40.28 16.47
C ILE A 541 -7.50 39.17 15.72
N LYS A 542 -7.35 39.16 14.40
CA LYS A 542 -7.83 38.10 13.50
C LYS A 542 -6.63 37.40 12.88
N PHE A 543 -6.75 36.10 12.68
CA PHE A 543 -5.72 35.27 12.06
C PHE A 543 -6.25 34.61 10.81
N THR A 544 -5.38 34.44 9.83
CA THR A 544 -5.66 33.66 8.62
C THR A 544 -4.76 32.45 8.63
N VAL A 545 -5.39 31.27 8.70
CA VAL A 545 -4.71 29.99 8.76
C VAL A 545 -5.17 29.13 7.59
N ILE A 546 -4.23 28.40 6.99
CA ILE A 546 -4.52 27.42 5.96
C ILE A 546 -3.98 26.05 6.36
N ASN A 547 -4.57 25.00 5.81
CA ASN A 547 -4.00 23.67 5.81
C ASN A 547 -2.75 23.69 4.93
N ALA A 548 -1.59 23.39 5.49
CA ALA A 548 -0.31 23.53 4.79
C ALA A 548 -0.13 22.51 3.66
N VAL A 549 -0.92 21.44 3.64
CA VAL A 549 -0.87 20.39 2.62
C VAL A 549 -1.88 20.66 1.51
N THR A 550 -3.12 20.97 1.87
CA THR A 550 -4.23 21.10 0.89
C THR A 550 -4.45 22.53 0.41
N GLY A 551 -3.95 23.52 1.16
CA GLY A 551 -4.15 24.94 0.89
C GLY A 551 -5.52 25.46 1.29
N GLU A 552 -6.42 24.61 1.79
CA GLU A 552 -7.75 25.01 2.25
C GLU A 552 -7.68 25.91 3.49
N THR A 553 -8.61 26.85 3.61
CA THR A 553 -8.71 27.71 4.80
C THR A 553 -9.10 26.88 6.03
N VAL A 554 -8.42 27.12 7.15
CA VAL A 554 -8.72 26.52 8.45
C VAL A 554 -9.30 27.61 9.34
N GLU A 555 -10.56 27.43 9.75
CA GLU A 555 -11.25 28.38 10.63
C GLU A 555 -10.57 28.46 12.01
N PRO A 556 -10.08 29.64 12.43
CA PRO A 556 -9.47 29.80 13.75
C PRO A 556 -10.49 29.62 14.88
N ILE A 557 -10.13 28.80 15.86
CA ILE A 557 -10.87 28.62 17.12
C ILE A 557 -10.20 29.50 18.18
N PHE A 558 -10.99 30.27 18.94
CA PHE A 558 -10.47 31.12 20.02
C PHE A 558 -10.98 30.59 21.37
N ASN A 559 -10.06 30.27 22.28
CA ASN A 559 -10.34 29.72 23.62
C ASN A 559 -9.82 30.61 24.75
#